data_AF-T5AE16-F1
#
_entry.id   AF-T5AE16-F1
#
_cell.length_a   1.000
_cell.length_b   1.000
_cell.length_c   1.000
_cell.angle_alpha   90.00
_cell.angle_beta   90.00
_cell.angle_gamma   90.00
#
_symmetry.space_group_name_H-M   'P 1'
#
loop_
_entity.id
_entity.type
_entity.pdbx_description
1 polymer ?
#
loop_
_entity_poly.entity_id
_entity_poly.type
_entity_poly.pdbx_seq_one_letter_code
_entity_poly.pdbx_strand_id
1 'polypeptide(L)' 'MNAFTQRVEDPDKNFQYLLVAADPYETVGFKIPARELDKRGARQFCFWDPDAKEFWIQVMFMTEREERFNAAPGLTGRS' A
#
# COMPACT_ATOMS: atom_id res chain seq x y z
N MET A 1 -7.52 1.02 -4.39
CA MET A 1 -8.98 1.24 -4.31
C MET A 1 -9.25 2.00 -3.01
N ASN A 2 -10.10 3.04 -3.04
CA ASN A 2 -10.38 3.84 -1.83
C ASN A 2 -11.54 3.20 -1.05
N ALA A 3 -11.59 3.40 0.28
CA ALA A 3 -12.64 2.82 1.13
C ALA A 3 -14.07 3.15 0.66
N PHE A 4 -14.28 4.29 -0.03
CA PHE A 4 -15.56 4.70 -0.61
C PHE A 4 -16.00 3.94 -1.86
N THR A 5 -15.11 3.14 -2.46
CA THR A 5 -15.38 2.41 -3.71
C THR A 5 -15.67 0.93 -3.51
N GLN A 6 -15.44 0.40 -2.30
CA GLN A 6 -15.88 -0.94 -1.90
C GLN A 6 -17.37 -0.92 -1.56
N ARG A 7 -18.14 -1.89 -2.06
CA ARG A 7 -19.60 -2.01 -1.83
C ARG A 7 -19.97 -3.08 -0.79
N VAL A 8 -18.98 -3.76 -0.21
CA VAL A 8 -19.18 -4.92 0.67
C VAL A 8 -19.30 -4.51 2.14
N GLU A 9 -18.51 -3.53 2.58
CA GLU A 9 -18.51 -3.02 3.95
C GLU A 9 -18.74 -1.51 3.94
N ASP A 10 -19.25 -0.96 5.05
CA ASP A 10 -19.39 0.48 5.22
C ASP A 10 -18.03 1.19 5.05
N PRO A 11 -18.00 2.33 4.33
CA PRO A 11 -16.76 3.01 4.00
C PRO A 11 -16.11 3.63 5.24
N ASP A 12 -15.00 3.04 5.68
CA ASP A 12 -14.20 3.56 6.80
C ASP A 12 -12.94 4.30 6.29
N LYS A 13 -12.83 5.58 6.64
CA LYS A 13 -11.69 6.45 6.29
C LYS A 13 -10.37 6.04 6.97
N ASN A 14 -10.44 5.27 8.06
CA ASN A 14 -9.26 4.84 8.80
C ASN A 14 -8.53 3.67 8.13
N PHE A 15 -9.10 3.10 7.08
CA PHE A 15 -8.55 1.96 6.37
C PHE A 15 -8.44 2.21 4.87
N GLN A 16 -7.46 1.56 4.26
CA GLN A 16 -7.28 1.43 2.83
C GLN A 16 -7.26 -0.06 2.49
N TYR A 17 -7.40 -0.39 1.20
CA TYR A 17 -7.41 -1.78 0.76
C TYR A 17 -6.29 -2.03 -0.25
N LEU A 18 -5.44 -3.01 0.05
CA LEU A 18 -4.47 -3.57 -0.88
C LEU A 18 -5.16 -4.65 -1.70
N LEU A 19 -5.20 -4.50 -3.02
CA LEU A 19 -5.84 -5.45 -3.93
C LEU A 19 -4.79 -6.24 -4.70
N VAL A 20 -5.02 -7.53 -4.83
CA VAL A 20 -4.25 -8.42 -5.71
C VAL A 20 -5.21 -9.04 -6.72
N ALA A 21 -4.94 -8.82 -8.00
CA ALA A 21 -5.74 -9.33 -9.11
C ALA A 21 -4.84 -10.13 -10.05
N ALA A 22 -5.33 -11.29 -10.48
CA ALA A 22 -4.66 -12.14 -11.46
C ALA A 22 -5.73 -12.86 -12.30
N ASP A 23 -5.59 -12.93 -13.61
CA ASP A 23 -6.45 -13.75 -14.46
C ASP A 23 -6.03 -15.23 -14.35
N PRO A 24 -6.93 -16.21 -14.18
CA PRO A 24 -8.40 -16.14 -14.12
C PRO A 24 -8.98 -16.08 -12.68
N TYR A 25 -8.16 -15.72 -11.69
CA TYR A 25 -8.52 -15.75 -10.27
C TYR A 25 -9.37 -14.55 -9.85
N GLU A 26 -10.15 -14.75 -8.80
CA GLU A 26 -10.90 -13.66 -8.18
C GLU A 26 -9.93 -12.67 -7.50
N THR A 27 -10.25 -11.39 -7.60
CA THR A 27 -9.45 -10.34 -6.94
C THR A 27 -9.62 -10.43 -5.43
N VAL A 28 -8.49 -10.53 -4.71
CA VAL A 28 -8.48 -10.55 -3.25
C VAL A 28 -8.06 -9.18 -2.71
N GLY A 29 -8.65 -8.78 -1.58
CA GLY A 29 -8.41 -7.50 -0.94
C GLY A 29 -8.03 -7.64 0.53
N PHE A 30 -6.98 -6.92 0.95
CA PHE A 30 -6.52 -6.86 2.34
C PHE A 30 -6.80 -5.48 2.93
N LYS A 31 -7.53 -5.44 4.03
CA LYS A 31 -7.77 -4.21 4.81
C LYS A 31 -6.50 -3.82 5.55
N ILE A 32 -5.96 -2.65 5.24
CA ILE A 32 -4.75 -2.10 5.87
C ILE A 32 -5.06 -0.75 6.52
N PRO A 33 -4.35 -0.37 7.61
CA PRO A 33 -4.46 0.97 8.17
C PRO A 33 -4.19 2.04 7.12
N ALA A 34 -4.94 3.15 7.15
CA ALA A 34 -4.76 4.30 6.25
C ALA A 34 -3.53 5.16 6.62
N ARG A 35 -2.36 4.53 6.79
CA ARG A 35 -1.07 5.18 7.02
C ARG A 35 -0.30 5.32 5.71
N GLU A 36 0.64 6.27 5.67
CA GLU A 36 1.48 6.44 4.49
C GLU A 36 2.40 5.24 4.30
N LEU A 37 2.41 4.66 3.09
CA LEU A 37 3.32 3.58 2.72
C LEU A 37 4.64 4.15 2.23
N ASP A 38 5.74 3.48 2.57
CA ASP A 38 7.06 3.87 2.08
C ASP A 38 7.24 3.45 0.62
N LYS A 39 7.12 4.43 -0.28
CA LYS A 39 7.27 4.24 -1.74
C LYS A 39 8.74 4.28 -2.19
N ARG A 40 9.71 4.43 -1.29
CA ARG A 40 11.13 4.42 -1.65
C ARG A 40 11.49 3.03 -2.16
N GLY A 41 12.18 2.97 -3.29
CA GLY A 41 12.35 1.75 -4.11
C GLY A 41 12.97 0.53 -3.41
N ALA A 42 13.60 0.69 -2.23
CA ALA A 42 14.17 -0.41 -1.47
C ALA A 42 13.23 -1.02 -0.41
N ARG A 43 12.07 -0.40 -0.12
CA ARG A 43 11.13 -0.84 0.95
C ARG A 43 9.83 -1.45 0.43
N GLN A 44 9.68 -1.52 -0.89
CA GLN A 44 8.60 -2.24 -1.57
C GLN A 44 9.22 -3.36 -2.40
N PHE A 45 8.61 -4.55 -2.33
CA PHE A 45 9.05 -5.70 -3.11
C PHE A 45 7.84 -6.41 -3.68
N CYS A 46 7.92 -6.79 -4.95
CA CYS A 46 6.92 -7.62 -5.61
C CYS A 46 7.63 -8.62 -6.53
N PHE A 47 7.25 -9.89 -6.46
CA PHE A 47 7.84 -10.95 -7.25
C PHE A 47 6.79 -12.00 -7.61
N TRP A 48 6.78 -12.41 -8.88
CA TRP A 48 5.93 -13.49 -9.36
C TRP A 48 6.82 -14.66 -9.77
N ASP A 49 6.62 -15.79 -9.12
CA ASP A 49 7.21 -17.06 -9.53
C ASP A 49 6.21 -17.80 -10.44
N PRO A 50 6.45 -17.87 -11.76
CA PRO A 50 5.55 -18.54 -12.68
C PRO A 50 5.58 -20.07 -12.56
N ASP A 51 6.69 -20.65 -12.10
CA ASP A 51 6.89 -22.09 -11.97
C ASP A 51 6.14 -22.62 -10.74
N ALA A 52 6.29 -21.93 -9.60
CA ALA A 52 5.58 -22.23 -8.36
C ALA A 52 4.15 -21.66 -8.34
N LYS A 53 3.83 -20.73 -9.25
CA LYS A 53 2.58 -19.94 -9.26
C LYS A 53 2.39 -19.13 -7.97
N GLU A 54 3.47 -18.56 -7.45
CA GLU A 54 3.48 -17.83 -6.19
C GLU A 54 3.68 -16.32 -6.43
N PHE A 55 2.78 -15.52 -5.85
CA PHE A 55 2.89 -14.07 -5.87
C PHE A 55 3.32 -13.54 -4.51
N TRP A 56 4.50 -12.94 -4.47
CA TRP A 56 5.09 -12.35 -3.28
C TRP A 56 4.96 -10.83 -3.36
N ILE A 57 4.42 -10.22 -2.30
CA ILE A 57 4.34 -8.78 -2.16
C ILE A 57 4.71 -8.38 -0.73
N GLN A 58 5.56 -7.36 -0.62
CA GLN A 58 5.96 -6.76 0.64
C GLN A 58 5.78 -5.25 0.54
N VAL A 59 5.05 -4.71 1.51
CA VAL A 59 4.84 -3.27 1.69
C VAL A 59 5.21 -2.89 3.12
N MET A 60 5.87 -1.76 3.29
CA MET A 60 6.21 -1.21 4.60
C MET A 60 5.50 0.12 4.81
N PHE A 61 5.06 0.37 6.05
CA PHE A 61 4.58 1.68 6.45
C PHE A 61 5.77 2.63 6.65
N MET A 62 5.57 3.92 6.39
CA MET A 62 6.52 4.95 6.78
C MET A 62 6.72 4.92 8.30
N THR A 63 7.95 5.17 8.74
CA THR A 63 8.21 5.33 10.18
C THR A 63 7.68 6.69 10.65
N GLU A 64 7.30 6.81 11.92
CA GLU A 64 6.77 8.06 12.50
C GLU A 64 7.71 9.27 12.31
N ARG A 65 9.02 9.01 12.25
CA ARG A 65 10.06 10.03 11.99
C ARG A 65 10.00 10.55 10.55
N GLU A 66 9.65 9.69 9.60
CA GLU A 66 9.55 10.02 8.18
C GLU A 66 8.22 10.68 7.84
N GLU A 67 7.11 10.27 8.48
CA GLU A 67 5.81 10.96 8.39
C GLU A 67 5.90 12.43 8.83
N ARG A 68 6.61 12.73 9.94
CA ARG A 68 6.84 14.12 10.36
C ARG A 68 7.65 14.94 9.36
N PHE A 69 8.58 14.31 8.64
CA PHE A 69 9.41 15.00 7.66
C PHE A 69 8.63 15.30 6.38
N ASN A 70 7.70 14.41 5.98
CA ASN A 70 6.84 14.60 4.83
C ASN A 70 5.65 15.54 5.11
N ALA A 71 5.16 15.59 6.35
CA ALA A 71 4.07 16.46 6.80
C ALA A 71 4.49 17.92 7.09
N ALA A 72 5.78 18.26 6.98
CA ALA A 72 6.28 19.61 7.14
C ALA A 72 6.41 20.31 5.78
N PRO A 73 5.43 21.15 5.36
CA PRO A 73 5.57 21.97 4.17
C PRO A 73 6.70 23.00 4.39
N GLY A 74 7.88 22.77 3.80
CA GLY A 74 8.95 23.77 3.80
C GLY A 74 10.40 23.27 3.86
N LEU A 75 10.67 21.96 3.96
CA LEU A 75 12.05 21.45 4.07
C LEU A 75 12.63 20.80 2.81
N THR A 76 11.90 20.78 1.69
CA THR A 76 12.51 20.58 0.36
C THR A 76 13.17 21.88 -0.10
N GLY A 77 14.22 22.29 0.61
CA GLY A 77 15.04 23.46 0.33
C GLY A 77 16.51 23.08 0.31
N ARG A 78 17.07 23.05 -0.91
CA ARG A 78 18.50 23.07 -1.29
C ARG A 78 19.38 21.88 -0.89
N SER A 79 19.79 21.10 -1.89
CA SER A 79 21.12 21.23 -2.53
C SER A 79 21.09 20.58 -3.92
#